data_AF-A0A7C3UB68-F1
#
_entry.id   AF-A0A7C3UB68-F1
#
_cell.length_a   1.000
_cell.length_b   1.000
_cell.length_c   1.000
_cell.angle_alpha   90.00
_cell.angle_beta   90.00
_cell.angle_gamma   90.00
#
_symmetry.space_group_name_H-M   'P 1'
#
loop_
_entity.id
_entity.type
_entity.pdbx_description
1 polymer ?
#
loop_
_entity_poly.entity_id
_entity_poly.type
_entity_poly.pdbx_seq_one_letter_code
_entity_poly.pdbx_strand_id
1 'polypeptide(L)' 'MSKVLIALIRVYQYAISPLFGPRCKYYPSCSNYAIGALREHGVLRG' A
#
# COMPACT_ATOMS: atom_id res chain seq x y z
N MET A 1 -5.85 -2.81 -14.09
CA MET A 1 -4.52 -3.34 -13.74
C MET A 1 -4.03 -2.94 -12.34
N SER A 2 -4.38 -1.76 -11.79
CA SER A 2 -3.90 -1.31 -10.46
C SER A 2 -4.48 -2.06 -9.25
N LYS A 3 -5.63 -2.74 -9.39
CA LYS A 3 -6.27 -3.46 -8.28
C LYS A 3 -5.45 -4.67 -7.80
N VAL A 4 -4.66 -5.29 -8.67
CA VAL A 4 -3.82 -6.45 -8.31
C VAL A 4 -2.67 -6.03 -7.41
N LEU A 5 -1.99 -4.93 -7.73
CA LEU A 5 -0.95 -4.35 -6.87
C LEU A 5 -1.51 -3.92 -5.52
N ILE A 6 -2.67 -3.25 -5.51
CA ILE A 6 -3.34 -2.83 -4.27
C ILE A 6 -3.74 -4.05 -3.42
N ALA A 7 -4.20 -5.14 -4.06
CA ALA A 7 -4.52 -6.38 -3.38
C ALA A 7 -3.26 -7.04 -2.80
N LEU A 8 -2.15 -7.10 -3.54
CA LEU A 8 -0.85 -7.58 -3.04
C LEU A 8 -0.35 -6.76 -1.83
N ILE A 9 -0.43 -5.43 -1.91
CA ILE A 9 -0.03 -4.53 -0.81
C ILE A 9 -0.93 -4.74 0.42
N ARG A 10 -2.23 -5.00 0.23
CA ARG A 10 -3.17 -5.32 1.31
C ARG A 10 -2.94 -6.71 1.91
N VAL A 11 -2.67 -7.71 1.08
CA VAL A 11 -2.33 -9.06 1.55
C VAL A 11 -1.02 -9.02 2.33
N TYR A 12 -0.03 -8.28 1.83
CA TYR A 12 1.23 -8.03 2.53
C TYR A 12 0.99 -7.30 3.85
N GLN A 13 0.16 -6.24 3.88
CA GLN A 13 -0.22 -5.61 5.15
C GLN A 13 -0.91 -6.61 6.08
N TYR A 14 -1.88 -7.40 5.62
CA TYR A 14 -2.59 -8.31 6.51
C TYR A 14 -1.73 -9.47 7.02
N ALA A 15 -0.77 -9.94 6.22
CA ALA A 15 0.16 -11.00 6.58
C ALA A 15 1.36 -10.48 7.41
N ILE A 16 1.88 -9.28 7.11
CA ILE A 16 3.11 -8.72 7.72
C ILE A 16 2.82 -7.67 8.80
N SER A 17 1.73 -6.87 8.70
CA SER A 17 1.34 -5.93 9.78
C SER A 17 1.16 -6.58 11.15
N PRO A 18 0.56 -7.78 11.32
CA PRO A 18 0.48 -8.39 12.64
C PRO A 18 1.86 -8.73 13.21
N LEU A 19 2.87 -8.93 12.36
CA LEU A 19 4.25 -9.22 12.78
C LEU A 19 5.08 -7.95 13.07
N PHE A 20 4.76 -6.82 12.43
CA PHE A 20 5.57 -5.59 12.53
C PHE A 20 5.03 -4.51 13.47
N GLY A 21 3.82 -4.66 14.00
CA GLY A 21 3.17 -3.65 14.83
C GLY A 21 2.98 -2.29 14.11
N PRO A 22 2.30 -1.31 14.72
CA PRO A 22 2.10 0.00 14.14
C PRO A 22 3.40 0.83 14.19
N ARG A 23 4.37 0.52 13.33
CA ARG A 23 5.64 1.27 13.17
C ARG A 23 5.56 2.43 12.18
N CYS A 24 4.38 2.73 11.62
CA CYS A 24 4.23 3.88 10.72
C CYS A 24 4.30 5.19 11.51
N LYS A 25 5.50 5.78 11.54
CA LYS A 25 5.78 7.10 12.13
C LYS A 25 5.08 8.24 11.37
N TYR A 26 4.78 8.04 10.09
CA TYR A 26 4.12 9.02 9.23
C TYR A 26 2.72 8.53 8.84
N TYR A 27 1.73 9.40 9.01
CA TYR A 27 0.35 9.19 8.58
C TYR A 27 0.09 10.12 7.38
N PRO A 28 -0.38 9.63 6.23
CA PRO A 28 -0.70 8.24 5.90
C PRO A 28 0.53 7.32 5.76
N SER A 29 0.36 6.02 5.98
CA SER A 29 1.43 5.04 5.80
C SER A 29 1.96 5.03 4.36
N CYS A 30 3.23 4.67 4.18
CA CYS A 30 3.85 4.57 2.84
C CYS A 30 3.03 3.68 1.89
N SER A 31 2.46 2.58 2.41
CA SER A 31 1.56 1.69 1.67
C SER A 31 0.24 2.37 1.28
N ASN A 32 -0.32 3.21 2.13
CA ASN A 32 -1.55 3.95 1.83
C ASN A 32 -1.30 5.08 0.82
N TYR A 33 -0.15 5.76 0.91
CA TYR A 33 0.29 6.73 -0.09
C TYR A 33 0.49 6.06 -1.45
N ALA A 34 1.17 4.91 -1.48
CA ALA A 34 1.34 4.13 -2.71
C ALA A 34 0.00 3.72 -3.32
N ILE A 35 -0.99 3.32 -2.51
CA ILE A 35 -2.35 3.01 -3.00
C ILE A 35 -3.04 4.25 -3.59
N GLY A 36 -2.88 5.42 -2.95
CA GLY A 36 -3.39 6.70 -3.45
C GLY A 36 -2.78 7.09 -4.79
N ALA A 37 -1.45 7.06 -4.88
CA ALA A 37 -0.72 7.33 -6.12
C ALA A 37 -1.08 6.33 -7.24
N LEU A 38 -1.22 5.03 -6.91
CA LEU A 38 -1.65 4.00 -7.85
C LEU A 38 -3.10 4.19 -8.32
N ARG A 39 -3.95 4.84 -7.51
CA ARG A 39 -5.32 5.22 -7.88
C ARG A 39 -5.37 6.45 -8.77
N GLU A 40 -4.60 7.48 -8.44
CA GLU A 40 -4.62 8.76 -9.18
C GLU A 40 -3.82 8.70 -10.49
N HIS A 41 -2.62 8.14 -10.47
CA HIS A 41 -1.72 8.12 -11.63
C HIS A 41 -1.82 6.84 -12.46
N GLY A 42 -2.39 5.77 -11.90
CA GLY A 42 -2.39 4.45 -12.51
C GLY A 42 -0.99 3.81 -12.56
N VAL A 43 -0.91 2.51 -12.86
CA VAL A 43 0.36 1.74 -12.92
C VAL A 43 1.28 2.21 -14.06
N LEU A 44 0.78 3.05 -14.96
CA LEU A 44 1.44 3.45 -16.21
C LEU A 44 2.28 4.73 -16.09
N ARG A 45 2.25 5.42 -14.95
CA ARG A 45 3.16 6.52 -14.61
C ARG A 45 3.93 6.14 -13.35
N GLY A 46 4.87 5.21 -13.52
CA GLY A 46 5.96 4.97 -12.57
C GLY A 46 7.15 5.84 -12.92
#